data_AF-A0A957CEV6-F1
#
_entry.id   AF-A0A957CEV6-F1
#
_cell.length_a   1.000
_cell.length_b   1.000
_cell.length_c   1.000
_cell.angle_alpha   90.00
_cell.angle_beta   90.00
_cell.angle_gamma   90.00
#
_symmetry.space_group_name_H-M   'P 1'
#
loop_
_entity.id
_entity.type
_entity.pdbx_description
1 polymer ?
#
loop_
_entity_poly.entity_id
_entity_poly.type
_entity_poly.pdbx_seq_one_letter_code
_entity_poly.pdbx_strand_id
1 'polypeptide(L)'
;MEAIHQTIERTFREESGRVLAALISSLNDFDLAEDAFQDALIVALEKWPQDGRPANPGAWITTIARNKAIDRIRRHKNFDSKQAHLVELTQKP
;
A
#
# COMPACT_ATOMS: atom_id res chain seq x y z
N MET A 1 20.55 14.64 -7.71
CA MET A 1 20.22 13.34 -7.07
C MET A 1 20.08 13.48 -5.56
N GLU A 2 21.04 14.06 -4.84
CA GLU A 2 20.96 14.20 -3.37
C GLU A 2 19.78 15.06 -2.89
N ALA A 3 19.56 16.23 -3.51
CA ALA A 3 18.51 17.17 -3.10
C ALA A 3 17.07 16.62 -3.28
N ILE A 4 16.83 15.76 -4.27
CA ILE A 4 15.50 15.16 -4.48
C ILE A 4 15.23 14.10 -3.41
N HIS A 5 16.22 13.27 -3.05
CA HIS A 5 16.07 12.28 -1.97
C HIS A 5 15.79 12.94 -0.62
N GLN A 6 16.51 14.02 -0.28
CA GLN A 6 16.23 14.79 0.94
C GLN A 6 14.83 15.40 0.95
N THR A 7 14.37 15.88 -0.20
CA THR A 7 13.00 16.42 -0.34
C THR A 7 11.97 15.32 -0.14
N ILE A 8 12.16 14.15 -0.72
CA ILE A 8 11.28 12.99 -0.56
C ILE A 8 11.24 12.57 0.91
N GLU A 9 12.40 12.42 1.55
CA GLU A 9 12.51 11.99 2.94
C GLU A 9 11.81 12.96 3.91
N ARG A 10 12.00 14.28 3.71
CA ARG A 10 11.28 15.30 4.48
C ARG A 10 9.76 15.17 4.28
N THR A 11 9.32 15.00 3.04
CA THR A 11 7.89 14.82 2.71
C THR A 11 7.30 13.62 3.46
N PHE A 12 8.04 12.51 3.48
CA PHE A 12 7.59 11.33 4.18
C PHE A 12 7.50 11.59 5.67
N ARG A 13 8.51 12.20 6.29
CA ARG A 13 8.44 12.54 7.73
C ARG A 13 7.26 13.44 8.09
N GLU A 14 6.90 14.37 7.21
CA GLU A 14 5.76 15.28 7.39
C GLU A 14 4.39 14.56 7.28
N GLU A 15 4.24 13.65 6.31
CA GLU A 15 2.92 13.07 5.98
C GLU A 15 2.67 11.68 6.61
N SER A 16 3.72 10.91 6.93
CA SER A 16 3.61 9.47 7.25
C SER A 16 2.64 9.18 8.39
N GLY A 17 2.80 9.86 9.53
CA GLY A 17 1.97 9.58 10.70
C GLY A 17 0.48 9.81 10.45
N ARG A 18 0.15 10.88 9.70
CA ARG A 18 -1.24 11.25 9.42
C ARG A 18 -1.87 10.34 8.37
N VAL A 19 -1.11 9.94 7.36
CA VAL A 19 -1.54 8.96 6.35
C VAL A 19 -1.74 7.58 6.98
N LEU A 20 -0.79 7.10 7.77
CA LEU A 20 -0.87 5.79 8.41
C LEU A 20 -2.05 5.71 9.39
N ALA A 21 -2.26 6.75 10.21
CA ALA A 21 -3.43 6.82 11.09
C ALA A 21 -4.76 6.77 10.32
N ALA A 22 -4.86 7.49 9.20
CA ALA A 22 -6.05 7.46 8.35
C ALA A 22 -6.27 6.10 7.69
N LEU A 23 -5.20 5.40 7.29
CA LEU A 23 -5.26 4.06 6.73
C LEU A 23 -5.73 3.06 7.78
N ILE A 24 -5.10 3.02 8.96
CA ILE A 24 -5.48 2.15 10.08
C ILE A 24 -6.96 2.34 10.42
N SER A 25 -7.40 3.60 10.58
CA SER A 25 -8.81 3.90 10.89
C SER A 25 -9.78 3.42 9.82
N SER A 26 -9.39 3.46 8.54
CA SER A 26 -10.30 3.10 7.43
C SER A 26 -10.26 1.64 7.03
N LEU A 27 -9.14 0.95 7.25
CA LEU A 27 -8.95 -0.46 6.94
C LEU A 27 -9.31 -1.36 8.14
N ASN A 28 -9.27 -0.80 9.36
CA ASN A 28 -9.50 -1.52 10.61
C ASN A 28 -8.60 -2.76 10.76
N ASP A 29 -7.41 -2.68 10.19
CA ASP A 29 -6.38 -3.72 10.17
C ASP A 29 -5.03 -2.99 10.12
N PHE A 30 -4.26 -3.13 11.21
CA PHE A 30 -2.99 -2.41 11.37
C PHE A 30 -1.93 -2.93 10.40
N ASP A 31 -1.77 -4.26 10.32
CA ASP A 31 -0.74 -4.90 9.50
C ASP A 31 -0.99 -4.61 8.02
N LEU A 32 -2.25 -4.73 7.58
CA LEU A 32 -2.63 -4.39 6.21
C LEU A 32 -2.34 -2.91 5.90
N ALA A 33 -2.62 -2.01 6.85
CA ALA A 33 -2.38 -0.58 6.68
C ALA A 33 -0.89 -0.24 6.60
N GLU A 34 -0.07 -0.79 7.50
CA GLU A 34 1.37 -0.59 7.51
C GLU A 34 2.01 -1.08 6.21
N ASP A 35 1.76 -2.34 5.86
CA ASP A 35 2.37 -2.92 4.67
C ASP A 35 1.93 -2.17 3.40
N ALA A 36 0.66 -1.71 3.34
CA ALA A 36 0.14 -1.00 2.16
C ALA A 36 0.70 0.42 2.07
N PHE A 37 0.93 1.06 3.21
CA PHE A 37 1.62 2.33 3.30
C PHE A 37 3.07 2.21 2.82
N GLN A 38 3.81 1.19 3.28
CA GLN A 38 5.18 0.95 2.85
C GLN A 38 5.27 0.69 1.32
N ASP A 39 4.36 -0.11 0.76
CA ASP A 39 4.26 -0.30 -0.70
C ASP A 39 4.06 1.04 -1.43
N ALA A 40 3.26 1.95 -0.89
CA ALA A 40 3.04 3.26 -1.49
C ALA A 40 4.30 4.15 -1.43
N LEU A 41 5.09 4.06 -0.35
CA LEU A 41 6.37 4.76 -0.24
C LEU A 41 7.39 4.24 -1.26
N ILE A 42 7.43 2.94 -1.51
CA ILE A 42 8.28 2.34 -2.55
C ILE A 42 7.91 2.91 -3.92
N VAL A 43 6.62 2.95 -4.26
CA VAL A 43 6.16 3.52 -5.54
C VAL A 43 6.52 5.01 -5.64
N ALA A 44 6.44 5.77 -4.54
CA ALA A 44 6.88 7.17 -4.53
C ALA A 44 8.38 7.30 -4.78
N LEU A 45 9.21 6.47 -4.15
CA LEU A 45 10.67 6.47 -4.34
C LEU A 45 11.07 6.12 -5.78
N GLU A 46 10.32 5.24 -6.44
CA GLU A 46 10.55 4.89 -7.83
C GLU A 46 10.10 6.00 -8.80
N LYS A 47 8.93 6.62 -8.53
CA LYS A 47 8.30 7.55 -9.47
C LYS A 47 8.71 9.00 -9.31
N TRP A 48 8.82 9.51 -8.09
CA TRP A 48 9.01 10.96 -7.89
C TRP A 48 10.37 11.50 -8.40
N PRO A 49 11.47 10.73 -8.45
CA PRO A 49 12.66 11.17 -9.17
C PRO A 49 12.42 11.35 -10.68
N GLN A 50 11.55 10.51 -11.24
CA GLN A 50 10.99 10.49 -12.60
C GLN A 50 10.12 11.72 -12.91
N ASP A 51 8.99 11.73 -12.20
CA ASP A 51 7.78 12.48 -12.53
C ASP A 51 7.63 13.76 -11.68
N GLY A 52 8.50 13.93 -10.68
CA GLY A 52 8.40 14.97 -9.66
C GLY A 52 7.47 14.59 -8.50
N ARG A 53 7.62 15.34 -7.39
CA ARG A 53 6.73 15.22 -6.22
C ARG A 53 5.35 15.80 -6.57
N PRO A 54 4.25 15.08 -6.29
CA PRO A 54 2.90 15.59 -6.52
C PRO A 54 2.59 16.79 -5.62
N ALA A 55 1.65 17.65 -6.07
CA ALA A 55 1.25 18.85 -5.34
C ALA A 55 0.71 18.55 -3.92
N ASN A 56 0.00 17.42 -3.76
CA ASN A 56 -0.44 16.91 -2.45
C ASN A 56 0.08 15.47 -2.25
N PRO A 57 1.25 15.30 -1.61
CA PRO A 57 1.84 13.99 -1.40
C PRO A 57 1.04 13.10 -0.44
N GLY A 58 0.51 13.64 0.64
CA GLY A 58 -0.28 12.86 1.60
C GLY A 58 -1.50 12.21 0.95
N ALA A 59 -2.24 12.97 0.13
CA ALA A 59 -3.38 12.45 -0.62
C ALA A 59 -2.98 11.42 -1.68
N TRP A 60 -1.86 11.66 -2.37
CA TRP A 60 -1.33 10.72 -3.36
C TRP A 60 -0.92 9.39 -2.70
N ILE A 61 -0.14 9.44 -1.60
CA ILE A 61 0.30 8.24 -0.88
C ILE A 61 -0.89 7.47 -0.34
N THR A 62 -1.87 8.16 0.24
CA THR A 62 -3.11 7.54 0.74
C THR A 62 -3.85 6.78 -0.38
N THR A 63 -3.91 7.36 -1.57
CA THR A 63 -4.57 6.75 -2.74
C THR A 63 -3.84 5.47 -3.18
N ILE A 64 -2.51 5.54 -3.34
CA ILE A 64 -1.72 4.39 -3.73
C ILE A 64 -1.80 3.29 -2.68
N ALA A 65 -1.70 3.62 -1.38
CA ALA A 65 -1.81 2.65 -0.29
C ALA A 65 -3.17 1.96 -0.26
N ARG A 66 -4.27 2.70 -0.44
CA ARG A 66 -5.62 2.10 -0.54
C ARG A 66 -5.72 1.09 -1.69
N ASN A 67 -5.17 1.43 -2.86
CA ASN A 67 -5.16 0.50 -4.00
C ASN A 67 -4.36 -0.77 -3.68
N LYS A 68 -3.17 -0.63 -3.06
CA LYS A 68 -2.34 -1.77 -2.63
C LYS A 68 -3.06 -2.67 -1.62
N ALA A 69 -3.76 -2.07 -0.65
CA ALA A 69 -4.56 -2.80 0.33
C ALA A 69 -5.70 -3.59 -0.35
N ILE A 70 -6.44 -2.95 -1.27
CA ILE A 70 -7.50 -3.60 -2.06
C ILE A 70 -6.94 -4.78 -2.85
N ASP A 71 -5.79 -4.60 -3.51
CA ASP A 71 -5.17 -5.66 -4.30
C ASP A 71 -4.76 -6.85 -3.44
N ARG A 72 -4.29 -6.62 -2.21
CA ARG A 72 -4.02 -7.71 -1.25
C ARG A 72 -5.28 -8.42 -0.80
N ILE A 73 -6.33 -7.68 -0.42
CA ILE A 73 -7.63 -8.28 -0.05
C ILE A 73 -8.15 -9.16 -1.19
N ARG A 74 -8.07 -8.68 -2.44
CA ARG A 74 -8.47 -9.45 -3.63
C ARG A 74 -7.61 -10.70 -3.81
N ARG A 75 -6.29 -10.59 -3.63
CA ARG A 75 -5.37 -11.74 -3.71
C ARG A 75 -5.65 -12.79 -2.65
N HIS A 76 -5.90 -12.39 -1.40
CA HIS A 76 -6.27 -13.32 -0.32
C HIS A 76 -7.58 -14.05 -0.62
N LYS A 77 -8.64 -13.32 -1.00
CA LYS A 77 -9.93 -13.94 -1.38
C LYS A 77 -9.78 -14.95 -2.53
N ASN A 78 -8.97 -14.61 -3.53
CA ASN A 78 -8.70 -15.50 -4.66
C ASN A 78 -7.91 -16.75 -4.22
N PHE A 79 -6.97 -16.60 -3.29
CA PHE A 79 -6.22 -17.72 -2.72
C PHE A 79 -7.14 -18.66 -1.95
N ASP A 80 -7.99 -18.12 -1.07
CA ASP A 80 -8.94 -18.91 -0.28
C ASP A 80 -9.91 -19.70 -1.17
N SER A 81 -10.42 -19.05 -2.22
CA SER A 81 -11.32 -19.70 -3.20
C SER A 81 -10.62 -20.86 -3.93
N LYS A 82 -9.36 -20.67 -4.34
CA LYS A 82 -8.57 -21.73 -4.98
C LYS A 82 -8.24 -22.86 -4.00
N GLN A 83 -7.92 -22.54 -2.75
CA GLN A 83 -7.64 -23.53 -1.71
C GLN A 83 -8.88 -24.40 -1.44
N ALA A 84 -10.06 -23.79 -1.31
CA ALA A 84 -11.32 -24.53 -1.15
C ALA A 84 -11.58 -25.49 -2.32
N HIS A 85 -11.33 -25.05 -3.56
CA HIS A 85 -11.50 -25.90 -4.74
C HIS A 85 -10.51 -27.08 -4.78
N LEU A 86 -9.25 -26.88 -4.37
CA LEU A 86 -8.27 -27.98 -4.27
C LEU A 86 -8.69 -29.02 -3.23
N VAL A 87 -9.25 -28.58 -2.09
CA VAL A 87 -9.79 -29.49 -1.07
C VAL A 87 -10.95 -30.30 -1.63
N GLU A 88 -11.86 -29.69 -2.39
CA GLU A 88 -12.97 -30.41 -3.05
C GLU A 88 -12.46 -31.47 -4.04
N LEU A 89 -11.46 -31.16 -4.85
CA LEU A 89 -10.87 -32.09 -5.82
C LEU A 89 -10.18 -33.28 -5.16
N THR A 90 -9.61 -33.10 -3.95
CA THR A 90 -8.95 -34.19 -3.21
C THR A 90 -9.91 -35.05 -2.38
N GLN A 91 -11.14 -34.58 -2.14
CA GLN A 91 -12.16 -35.28 -1.38
C GLN A 91 -13.20 -36.03 -2.24
N LYS A 92 -13.12 -35.95 -3.57
CA LYS A 92 -14.01 -36.71 -4.47
C LYS A 92 -13.64 -38.21 -4.45
N PRO A 93 -14.62 -39.11 -4.20
CA PRO A 93 -14.39 -40.56 -4.17
C PRO A 93 -14.07 -41.15 -5.55
#